data_AF-A0AA96EBX2-F1
#
_entry.id   AF-A0AA96EBX2-F1
#
_cell.length_a   1.000
_cell.length_b   1.000
_cell.length_c   1.000
_cell.angle_alpha   90.00
_cell.angle_beta   90.00
_cell.angle_gamma   90.00
#
_symmetry.space_group_name_H-M   'P 1'
#
loop_
_entity.id
_entity.type
_entity.pdbx_description
1 polymer ?
#
loop_
_entity_poly.entity_id
_entity_poly.type
_entity_poly.pdbx_seq_one_letter_code
_entity_poly.pdbx_strand_id
1 'polypeptide(L)'
;MRARTPFAGLIHGPLGSHAGQPASGAHPPLAATIAVLELARKIEPDIVAAIHWYRHVPIAELGCQTALRLVTQGRADAVMAFLRTIRDGSRG
;
A
#
# COMPACT_ATOMS: atom_id res chain seq x y z
N MET A 1 15.75 21.15 -4.33
CA MET A 1 14.89 20.69 -3.21
C MET A 1 14.34 19.32 -3.58
N ARG A 2 14.79 18.23 -2.94
CA ARG A 2 14.23 16.89 -3.18
C ARG A 2 12.97 16.75 -2.34
N ALA A 3 11.82 16.58 -2.99
CA ALA A 3 10.58 16.19 -2.32
C ALA A 3 10.82 14.87 -1.58
N ARG A 4 10.62 14.85 -0.26
CA ARG A 4 10.65 13.62 0.54
C ARG A 4 9.39 12.84 0.14
N THR A 5 9.56 11.69 -0.50
CA THR A 5 8.46 10.80 -0.91
C THR A 5 7.85 10.17 0.36
N PRO A 6 6.58 10.45 0.72
CA PRO A 6 5.94 9.93 1.94
C PRO A 6 6.00 8.40 2.08
N PHE A 7 5.95 7.64 0.97
CA PHE A 7 6.09 6.19 1.04
C PHE A 7 7.53 5.70 1.25
N ALA A 8 8.54 6.51 0.96
CA ALA A 8 9.95 6.18 1.20
C ALA A 8 10.34 6.27 2.69
N GLY A 9 9.46 6.77 3.56
CA GLY A 9 9.63 6.70 5.02
C GLY A 9 9.00 5.46 5.67
N LEU A 10 8.20 4.68 4.93
CA LEU A 10 7.52 3.47 5.42
C LEU A 10 8.40 2.20 5.30
N ILE A 11 9.65 2.34 4.85
CA ILE A 11 10.63 1.26 4.60
C ILE A 11 11.62 1.07 5.77
N HIS A 12 11.20 1.29 7.02
CA HIS A 12 12.02 0.91 8.18
C HIS A 12 11.78 -0.56 8.55
N GLY A 13 12.31 -1.45 7.71
CA GLY A 13 12.50 -2.87 7.97
C GLY A 13 13.54 -3.39 6.97
N PRO A 14 14.44 -4.33 7.36
CA PRO A 14 15.48 -4.83 6.45
C PRO A 14 14.81 -5.35 5.17
N LEU A 15 15.48 -5.16 4.02
CA LEU A 15 15.08 -5.74 2.74
C LEU A 15 14.92 -7.26 2.90
N GLY A 16 13.73 -7.67 3.30
CA GLY A 16 13.35 -9.04 3.56
C GLY A 16 13.09 -9.71 2.22
N SER A 17 14.07 -10.51 1.83
CA SER A 17 14.04 -11.58 0.83
C SER A 17 12.62 -12.09 0.50
N HIS A 18 12.31 -12.06 -0.80
CA HIS A 18 11.36 -12.86 -1.59
C HIS A 18 10.55 -13.97 -0.86
N ALA A 19 9.75 -13.61 0.15
CA ALA A 19 8.90 -14.56 0.86
C ALA A 19 7.49 -14.61 0.25
N GLY A 20 7.30 -15.57 -0.67
CA GLY A 20 6.01 -16.24 -0.86
C GLY A 20 5.09 -15.67 -1.94
N GLN A 21 5.35 -16.05 -3.19
CA GLN A 21 4.23 -16.52 -4.04
C GLN A 21 3.64 -17.76 -3.34
N PRO A 22 2.31 -17.85 -3.13
CA PRO A 22 1.50 -18.53 -4.15
C PRO A 22 0.00 -18.13 -4.25
N ALA A 23 -0.60 -18.63 -5.35
CA ALA A 23 -1.98 -19.04 -5.59
C ALA A 23 -3.11 -18.00 -5.72
N SER A 24 -3.47 -17.72 -6.98
CA SER A 24 -4.82 -17.85 -7.58
C SER A 24 -5.06 -16.72 -8.58
N GLY A 25 -5.65 -17.02 -9.74
CA GLY A 25 -5.98 -16.05 -10.80
C GLY A 25 -7.07 -15.04 -10.41
N ALA A 26 -7.20 -14.73 -9.12
CA ALA A 26 -8.11 -13.74 -8.58
C ALA A 26 -7.51 -12.35 -8.79
N HIS A 27 -8.02 -11.66 -9.81
CA HIS A 27 -7.76 -10.24 -9.96
C HIS A 27 -8.42 -9.48 -8.80
N PRO A 28 -7.74 -8.50 -8.19
CA PRO A 28 -8.38 -7.65 -7.19
C PRO A 28 -9.59 -6.95 -7.83
N PRO A 29 -10.68 -6.71 -7.08
CA PRO A 29 -11.80 -5.93 -7.59
C PRO A 29 -11.33 -4.57 -8.10
N LEU A 30 -11.69 -4.22 -9.34
CA LEU A 30 -11.22 -3.00 -9.99
C LEU A 30 -11.62 -1.75 -9.19
N ALA A 31 -12.86 -1.70 -8.70
CA ALA A 31 -13.35 -0.59 -7.88
C ALA A 31 -12.53 -0.39 -6.60
N ALA A 32 -12.20 -1.48 -5.90
CA ALA A 32 -11.37 -1.42 -4.70
C ALA A 32 -9.94 -0.98 -5.01
N THR A 33 -9.38 -1.46 -6.14
CA THR A 33 -8.05 -1.07 -6.61
C THR A 33 -7.99 0.44 -6.90
N ILE A 34 -8.98 0.98 -7.62
CA ILE A 34 -9.07 2.41 -7.93
C ILE A 34 -9.19 3.22 -6.63
N ALA A 35 -10.08 2.84 -5.72
CA ALA A 35 -10.28 3.56 -4.46
C ALA A 35 -8.99 3.65 -3.61
N VAL A 36 -8.25 2.53 -3.52
CA VAL A 36 -6.96 2.49 -2.80
C VAL A 36 -5.92 3.38 -3.48
N LEU A 37 -5.78 3.31 -4.81
CA LEU A 37 -4.82 4.13 -5.54
C LEU A 37 -5.16 5.62 -5.51
N GLU A 38 -6.44 5.99 -5.54
CA GLU A 38 -6.86 7.38 -5.40
C GLU A 38 -6.55 7.93 -4.01
N LEU A 39 -6.77 7.16 -2.95
CA LEU A 39 -6.42 7.57 -1.61
C LEU A 39 -4.91 7.63 -1.41
N ALA A 40 -4.16 6.66 -1.95
CA ALA A 40 -2.70 6.69 -1.95
C ALA A 40 -2.17 7.93 -2.69
N ARG A 41 -2.79 8.34 -3.81
CA ARG A 41 -2.40 9.52 -4.58
C ARG A 41 -2.65 10.85 -3.85
N LYS A 42 -3.58 10.86 -2.89
CA LYS A 42 -3.77 12.02 -2.00
C LYS A 42 -2.63 12.18 -0.99
N ILE A 43 -1.86 11.11 -0.75
CA ILE A 43 -0.69 11.11 0.14
C ILE A 43 0.60 11.29 -0.68
N GLU A 44 0.76 10.51 -1.76
CA GLU A 44 1.87 10.56 -2.71
C GLU A 44 1.33 10.90 -4.11
N PRO A 45 1.45 12.16 -4.57
CA PRO A 45 0.95 12.56 -5.88
C PRO A 45 1.59 11.82 -7.07
N ASP A 46 2.80 11.27 -6.92
CA ASP A 46 3.45 10.47 -7.96
C ASP A 46 2.73 9.12 -8.16
N ILE A 47 2.02 9.00 -9.28
CA ILE A 47 1.26 7.80 -9.64
C ILE A 47 2.14 6.55 -9.79
N VAL A 48 3.38 6.69 -10.26
CA VAL A 48 4.31 5.56 -10.42
C VAL A 48 4.72 5.07 -9.04
N ALA A 49 5.02 5.98 -8.12
CA ALA A 49 5.33 5.64 -6.73
C ALA A 49 4.13 5.00 -6.00
N ALA A 50 2.92 5.53 -6.18
CA ALA A 50 1.71 4.96 -5.58
C ALA A 50 1.41 3.54 -6.09
N ILE A 51 1.56 3.30 -7.40
CA ILE A 51 1.40 1.96 -8.00
C ILE A 51 2.49 1.01 -7.49
N HIS A 52 3.74 1.48 -7.41
CA HIS A 52 4.84 0.69 -6.88
C HIS A 52 4.58 0.27 -5.43
N TRP A 53 4.16 1.22 -4.58
CA TRP A 53 3.75 0.94 -3.20
C TRP A 53 2.65 -0.11 -3.14
N TYR A 54 1.57 0.09 -3.90
CA TYR A 54 0.41 -0.80 -3.90
C TYR A 54 0.79 -2.27 -4.20
N ARG A 55 1.72 -2.46 -5.15
CA ARG A 55 2.11 -3.79 -5.64
C ARG A 55 3.21 -4.44 -4.82
N HIS A 56 4.16 -3.66 -4.30
CA HIS A 56 5.46 -4.20 -3.86
C HIS A 56 5.82 -3.89 -2.42
N VAL A 57 5.22 -2.88 -1.79
CA VAL A 57 5.61 -2.47 -0.44
C VAL A 57 4.70 -3.16 0.59
N PRO A 58 5.24 -4.01 1.49
CA PRO A 58 4.44 -4.64 2.54
C PRO A 58 4.03 -3.62 3.60
N ILE A 59 2.81 -3.76 4.11
CA ILE A 59 2.28 -2.94 5.19
C ILE A 59 2.44 -3.71 6.51
N ALA A 60 3.41 -3.32 7.34
CA ALA A 60 3.74 -4.03 8.58
C ALA A 60 2.52 -4.15 9.53
N GLU A 61 1.79 -3.05 9.72
CA GLU A 61 0.58 -2.98 10.57
C GLU A 61 -0.56 -3.89 10.09
N LEU A 62 -0.55 -4.31 8.83
CA LEU A 62 -1.57 -5.18 8.23
C LEU A 62 -1.04 -6.61 7.98
N GLY A 63 -0.01 -7.02 8.73
CA GLY A 63 0.55 -8.37 8.70
C GLY A 63 1.61 -8.55 7.62
N CYS A 64 2.38 -7.51 7.30
CA CYS A 64 3.48 -7.53 6.32
C CYS A 64 3.04 -7.97 4.91
N GLN A 65 1.83 -7.60 4.50
CA GLN A 65 1.29 -7.88 3.15
C GLN A 65 1.19 -6.61 2.32
N THR A 66 1.33 -6.72 1.00
CA THR A 66 1.13 -5.59 0.08
C THR A 66 -0.34 -5.21 0.01
N ALA A 67 -0.64 -3.95 -0.35
CA ALA A 67 -2.01 -3.50 -0.56
C ALA A 67 -2.72 -4.34 -1.64
N LEU A 68 -2.04 -4.70 -2.73
CA LEU A 68 -2.55 -5.62 -3.75
C LEU A 68 -3.05 -6.93 -3.13
N ARG A 69 -2.22 -7.59 -2.32
CA ARG A 69 -2.56 -8.87 -1.70
C ARG A 69 -3.74 -8.74 -0.74
N LEU A 70 -3.79 -7.65 0.02
CA LEU A 70 -4.90 -7.35 0.94
C LEU A 70 -6.21 -7.09 0.18
N VAL A 71 -6.18 -6.34 -0.92
CA VAL A 71 -7.37 -6.09 -1.75
C VAL A 71 -7.85 -7.37 -2.42
N THR A 72 -6.96 -8.21 -2.93
CA THR A 72 -7.30 -9.55 -3.47
C THR A 72 -7.98 -10.44 -2.41
N GLN A 73 -7.64 -10.28 -1.13
CA GLN A 73 -8.27 -10.98 0.00
C GLN A 73 -9.59 -10.35 0.48
N GLY A 74 -10.10 -9.30 -0.20
CA GLY A 74 -11.29 -8.57 0.25
C GLY A 74 -11.05 -7.62 1.43
N ARG A 75 -9.79 -7.37 1.81
CA ARG A 75 -9.40 -6.51 2.95
C ARG A 75 -9.12 -5.06 2.54
N ALA A 76 -9.81 -4.56 1.53
CA ALA A 76 -9.61 -3.19 1.02
C ALA A 76 -9.90 -2.12 2.09
N ASP A 77 -10.93 -2.32 2.92
CA ASP A 77 -11.28 -1.40 4.02
C ASP A 77 -10.13 -1.20 5.03
N ALA A 78 -9.39 -2.27 5.35
CA ALA A 78 -8.24 -2.19 6.25
C ALA A 78 -7.12 -1.34 5.65
N VAL A 79 -6.85 -1.49 4.35
CA VAL A 79 -5.88 -0.66 3.61
C VAL A 79 -6.32 0.80 3.57
N MET A 80 -7.61 1.04 3.31
CA MET A 80 -8.17 2.39 3.26
C MET A 80 -8.13 3.07 4.63
N ALA A 81 -8.42 2.35 5.72
CA ALA A 81 -8.31 2.86 7.08
C ALA A 81 -6.86 3.22 7.41
N PHE A 82 -5.92 2.34 7.11
CA PHE A 82 -4.48 2.59 7.25
C PHE A 82 -4.05 3.86 6.50
N LEU A 83 -4.42 4.02 5.23
CA LEU A 83 -4.07 5.21 4.45
C LEU A 83 -4.68 6.50 5.03
N ARG A 84 -5.92 6.45 5.54
CA ARG A 84 -6.51 7.60 6.24
C ARG A 84 -5.70 8.00 7.47
N THR A 85 -5.20 7.04 8.26
CA THR A 85 -4.34 7.35 9.41
C THR A 85 -3.04 8.07 9.02
N ILE A 86 -2.44 7.70 7.88
CA ILE A 86 -1.26 8.38 7.34
C ILE A 86 -1.62 9.80 6.93
N ARG A 87 -2.69 9.95 6.14
CA ARG A 87 -3.11 11.23 5.57
C ARG A 87 -3.47 12.25 6.65
N ASP A 88 -4.16 11.82 7.69
CA ASP A 88 -4.68 12.70 8.73
C ASP A 88 -3.59 13.09 9.76
N GLY A 89 -2.35 12.61 9.56
CA GLY A 89 -1.21 12.95 10.43
C GLY A 89 -1.27 12.27 11.80
N SER A 90 -2.17 11.31 12.02
CA SER A 90 -2.28 10.53 13.26
C SER A 90 -1.12 9.54 13.49
N ARG A 91 0.02 9.81 12.87
CA ARG A 91 1.30 9.13 13.10
C ARG A 91 2.21 10.09 13.85
N GLY A 92 2.11 10.04 15.17
CA GLY A 92 3.19 10.45 16.07
C GLY A 92 4.26 9.38 16.12
#